data_AF-A0A3L9DLB6-F1
#
_entry.id   AF-A0A3L9DLB6-F1
#
_cell.length_a   1.000
_cell.length_b   1.000
_cell.length_c   1.000
_cell.angle_alpha   90.00
_cell.angle_beta   90.00
_cell.angle_gamma   90.00
#
_symmetry.space_group_name_H-M   'P 1'
#
loop_
_entity.id
_entity.type
_entity.pdbx_description
1 polymer ?
#
loop_
_entity_poly.entity_id
_entity_poly.type
_entity_poly.pdbx_seq_one_letter_code
_entity_poly.pdbx_strand_id
1 'polypeptide(L)'
;MKKTIVYVISGIGIGQVVYLMMLTLLGVSTQKFSQMLVVAVCSGLMGLSSYAYALKIAPRLRQLLHLSLIFLWVSLMMTVNGWFTEVDFLSFFIEFLVIYLIISFAIFQYEKQQTRRINQKLRELRK
;
A
#
# COMPACT_ATOMS: atom_id res chain seq x y z
N MET A 1 15.35 3.65 12.38
CA MET A 1 15.10 4.92 11.64
C MET A 1 15.16 4.74 10.12
N LYS A 2 16.28 4.27 9.54
CA LYS A 2 16.38 4.11 8.06
C LYS A 2 15.24 3.26 7.45
N LYS A 3 14.91 2.13 8.06
CA LYS A 3 13.82 1.24 7.61
C LYS A 3 12.43 1.88 7.70
N THR A 4 12.18 2.65 8.75
CA THR A 4 10.91 3.38 8.96
C THR A 4 10.70 4.40 7.85
N ILE A 5 11.73 5.20 7.55
CA ILE A 5 11.70 6.22 6.50
C ILE A 5 11.46 5.55 5.14
N VAL A 6 12.15 4.43 4.85
CA VAL A 6 11.95 3.68 3.60
C VAL A 6 10.51 3.20 3.46
N TYR A 7 9.90 2.68 4.52
CA TYR A 7 8.50 2.24 4.47
C TYR A 7 7.53 3.40 4.26
N VAL A 8 7.72 4.52 4.96
CA VAL A 8 6.88 5.72 4.76
C VAL A 8 6.99 6.23 3.33
N ILE A 9 8.20 6.43 2.82
CA ILE A 9 8.43 6.96 1.48
C ILE A 9 7.90 6.00 0.41
N SER A 10 8.13 4.69 0.57
CA SER A 10 7.61 3.68 -0.36
C SER A 10 6.08 3.65 -0.34
N GLY A 11 5.47 3.75 0.84
CA GLY A 11 4.03 3.84 1.00
C GLY A 11 3.45 5.08 0.30
N ILE A 12 4.01 6.26 0.55
CA ILE A 12 3.63 7.50 -0.13
C ILE A 12 3.77 7.35 -1.65
N GLY A 13 4.91 6.84 -2.13
CA GLY A 13 5.16 6.68 -3.56
C GLY A 13 4.13 5.77 -4.23
N ILE A 14 3.91 4.57 -3.68
CA ILE A 14 2.92 3.62 -4.22
C ILE A 14 1.51 4.22 -4.16
N GLY A 15 1.12 4.79 -3.01
CA GLY A 15 -0.22 5.34 -2.82
C GLY A 15 -0.51 6.53 -3.74
N GLN A 16 0.45 7.42 -3.96
CA GLN A 16 0.29 8.54 -4.89
C GLN A 16 0.19 8.08 -6.35
N VAL A 17 0.98 7.09 -6.75
CA VAL A 17 0.89 6.51 -8.10
C VAL A 17 -0.49 5.88 -8.32
N VAL A 18 -0.98 5.11 -7.34
CA VAL A 18 -2.32 4.50 -7.40
C VAL A 18 -3.41 5.57 -7.42
N TYR A 19 -3.30 6.60 -6.59
CA TYR A 19 -4.23 7.70 -6.55
C TYR A 19 -4.33 8.44 -7.89
N LEU A 20 -3.20 8.78 -8.52
CA LEU A 20 -3.17 9.41 -9.84
C LEU A 20 -3.78 8.52 -10.92
N MET A 21 -3.52 7.21 -10.88
CA MET A 21 -4.17 6.25 -11.79
C MET A 21 -5.69 6.26 -11.61
N MET A 22 -6.19 6.26 -10.36
CA MET A 22 -7.62 6.29 -10.09
C MET A 22 -8.27 7.61 -10.54
N LEU A 23 -7.64 8.76 -10.29
CA LEU A 23 -8.14 10.05 -10.79
C LEU A 23 -8.27 10.04 -12.32
N THR A 24 -7.28 9.45 -13.01
CA THR A 24 -7.29 9.33 -14.47
C THR A 24 -8.41 8.42 -14.95
N LEU A 25 -8.58 7.25 -14.33
CA LEU A 25 -9.62 6.28 -14.70
C LEU A 25 -11.03 6.80 -14.44
N LEU A 26 -11.21 7.60 -13.38
CA LEU A 26 -12.49 8.19 -13.01
C LEU A 26 -12.76 9.54 -13.72
N GLY A 27 -11.85 10.02 -14.56
CA GLY A 27 -12.00 11.29 -15.28
C GLY A 27 -11.99 12.52 -14.37
N VAL A 28 -11.40 12.42 -13.17
CA VAL A 28 -11.35 13.52 -12.20
C VAL A 28 -10.20 14.46 -12.54
N SER A 29 -10.53 15.65 -13.03
CA SER A 29 -9.56 16.65 -13.51
C SER A 29 -9.01 17.57 -12.42
N THR A 30 -9.74 17.75 -11.32
CA THR A 30 -9.35 18.67 -10.23
C THR A 30 -9.57 18.05 -8.86
N GLN A 31 -8.62 18.27 -7.94
CA GLN A 31 -8.71 17.83 -6.55
C GLN A 31 -8.17 18.92 -5.62
N LYS A 32 -8.71 19.01 -4.40
CA LYS A 32 -8.18 19.94 -3.39
C LYS A 32 -6.82 19.47 -2.91
N PHE A 33 -5.92 20.41 -2.65
CA PHE A 33 -4.62 20.12 -2.06
C PHE A 33 -4.73 19.33 -0.74
N SER A 34 -5.75 19.63 0.07
CA SER A 34 -6.04 18.88 1.30
C SER A 34 -6.31 17.40 1.04
N GLN A 35 -7.06 17.06 -0.01
CA GLN A 35 -7.35 15.67 -0.36
C GLN A 35 -6.09 14.92 -0.77
N MET A 36 -5.21 15.55 -1.55
CA MET A 36 -3.91 15.00 -1.94
C MET A 36 -3.01 14.75 -0.72
N LEU A 37 -2.99 15.68 0.24
CA LEU A 37 -2.24 15.52 1.49
C LEU A 37 -2.78 14.37 2.34
N VAL A 38 -4.09 14.24 2.49
CA VAL A 38 -4.71 13.13 3.23
C VAL A 38 -4.31 11.79 2.62
N VAL A 39 -4.35 11.68 1.28
CA VAL A 39 -3.88 10.49 0.56
C VAL A 39 -2.40 10.21 0.86
N ALA A 40 -1.54 11.24 0.81
CA ALA A 40 -0.11 11.07 1.09
C ALA A 40 0.14 10.56 2.52
N VAL A 41 -0.49 11.19 3.51
CA VAL A 41 -0.34 10.81 4.93
C VAL A 41 -0.83 9.38 5.15
N CYS A 42 -2.05 9.04 4.70
CA CYS A 42 -2.59 7.70 4.87
C CYS A 42 -1.74 6.65 4.15
N SER A 43 -1.22 6.97 2.96
CA SER A 43 -0.31 6.07 2.22
C SER A 43 1.02 5.85 2.94
N GLY A 44 1.56 6.86 3.61
CA GLY A 44 2.73 6.70 4.48
C GLY A 44 2.46 5.76 5.66
N LEU A 45 1.28 5.87 6.29
CA LEU A 45 0.84 5.01 7.38
C LEU A 45 0.56 3.56 6.90
N MET A 46 0.04 3.40 5.68
CA MET A 46 -0.05 2.11 5.01
C MET A 46 1.34 1.47 4.83
N GLY A 47 2.34 2.25 4.39
CA GLY A 47 3.73 1.81 4.35
C GLY A 47 4.23 1.32 5.70
N LEU A 48 3.99 2.08 6.78
CA LEU A 48 4.33 1.67 8.15
C LEU A 48 3.60 0.42 8.61
N SER A 49 2.41 0.14 8.10
CA SER A 49 1.66 -1.08 8.45
C SER A 49 2.41 -2.36 8.04
N SER A 50 3.40 -2.26 7.15
CA SER A 50 4.33 -3.35 6.83
C SER A 50 5.14 -3.86 8.04
N TYR A 51 5.22 -3.10 9.13
CA TYR A 51 5.79 -3.60 10.40
C TYR A 51 5.01 -4.80 10.97
N ALA A 52 3.76 -5.02 10.57
CA ALA A 52 3.00 -6.22 10.90
C ALA A 52 3.77 -7.52 10.53
N TYR A 53 4.55 -7.50 9.45
CA TYR A 53 5.37 -8.65 9.04
C TYR A 53 6.57 -8.94 9.96
N ALA A 54 6.99 -7.97 10.79
CA ALA A 54 8.05 -8.15 11.77
C ALA A 54 7.59 -8.82 13.07
N LEU A 55 6.27 -8.92 13.30
CA LEU A 55 5.71 -9.54 14.50
C LEU A 55 5.98 -11.06 14.52
N LYS A 56 6.21 -11.61 15.72
CA LYS A 56 6.43 -13.04 15.95
C LYS A 56 5.10 -13.79 16.13
N ILE A 57 4.21 -13.69 15.15
CA ILE A 57 2.90 -14.35 15.13
C ILE A 57 2.74 -15.21 13.86
N ALA A 58 1.70 -16.04 13.82
CA ALA A 58 1.43 -16.94 12.71
C ALA A 58 1.41 -16.18 11.35
N PRO A 59 1.96 -16.75 10.26
CA PRO A 59 2.04 -16.06 8.97
C PRO A 59 0.69 -15.55 8.45
N ARG A 60 -0.36 -16.38 8.54
CA ARG A 60 -1.73 -16.00 8.16
C ARG A 60 -2.25 -14.81 8.98
N LEU A 61 -1.93 -14.79 10.28
CA LEU A 61 -2.36 -13.70 11.17
C LEU A 61 -1.62 -12.40 10.85
N ARG A 62 -0.35 -12.45 10.45
CA ARG A 62 0.38 -11.25 9.97
C ARG A 62 -0.27 -10.67 8.72
N GLN A 63 -0.64 -11.52 7.79
CA GLN A 63 -1.28 -11.09 6.54
C GLN A 63 -2.67 -10.51 6.78
N LEU A 64 -3.47 -11.13 7.66
CA LEU A 64 -4.77 -10.59 8.07
C LEU A 64 -4.61 -9.25 8.80
N LEU A 65 -3.64 -9.14 9.72
CA LEU A 65 -3.36 -7.89 10.41
C LEU A 65 -2.96 -6.78 9.43
N HIS A 66 -2.07 -7.09 8.49
CA HIS A 66 -1.66 -6.14 7.46
C HIS A 66 -2.86 -5.69 6.61
N LEU A 67 -3.65 -6.64 6.09
CA LEU A 67 -4.86 -6.34 5.32
C LEU A 67 -5.82 -5.41 6.11
N SER A 68 -6.09 -5.75 7.37
CA SER A 68 -6.97 -4.95 8.24
C SER A 68 -6.43 -3.54 8.48
N LEU A 69 -5.11 -3.39 8.67
CA LEU A 69 -4.48 -2.07 8.82
C LEU A 69 -4.59 -1.24 7.53
N ILE A 70 -4.33 -1.83 6.36
CA ILE A 70 -4.49 -1.11 5.09
C ILE A 70 -5.96 -0.72 4.87
N PHE A 71 -6.90 -1.64 5.12
CA PHE A 71 -8.33 -1.35 5.02
C PHE A 71 -8.74 -0.20 5.94
N LEU A 72 -8.25 -0.19 7.18
CA LEU A 72 -8.48 0.90 8.13
C LEU A 72 -7.98 2.24 7.59
N TRP A 73 -6.76 2.30 7.06
CA TRP A 73 -6.19 3.54 6.52
C TRP A 73 -6.91 4.02 5.27
N VAL A 74 -7.30 3.11 4.37
CA VAL A 74 -8.09 3.46 3.17
C VAL A 74 -9.47 3.97 3.58
N SER A 75 -10.13 3.30 4.53
CA SER A 75 -11.43 3.75 5.04
C SER A 75 -11.32 5.12 5.70
N LEU A 76 -10.30 5.34 6.54
CA LEU A 76 -10.07 6.66 7.15
C LEU A 76 -9.86 7.75 6.09
N MET A 77 -9.07 7.46 5.06
CA MET A 77 -8.84 8.37 3.93
C MET A 77 -10.16 8.72 3.21
N MET A 78 -10.98 7.72 2.90
CA MET A 78 -12.29 7.92 2.27
C MET A 78 -13.22 8.77 3.14
N THR A 79 -13.29 8.51 4.45
CA THR A 79 -14.10 9.29 5.40
C THR A 79 -13.63 10.74 5.47
N VAL A 80 -12.33 10.97 5.68
CA VAL A 80 -11.77 12.32 5.86
C VAL A 80 -11.91 13.16 4.59
N ASN A 81 -11.79 12.55 3.42
CA ASN A 81 -11.99 13.24 2.15
C ASN A 81 -13.47 13.38 1.73
N GLY A 82 -14.40 12.79 2.48
CA GLY A 82 -15.83 12.81 2.17
C GLY A 82 -16.24 11.94 0.98
N TRP A 83 -15.40 11.00 0.54
CA TRP A 83 -15.65 10.18 -0.65
C TRP A 83 -16.62 9.02 -0.42
N PHE A 84 -16.89 8.65 0.83
CA PHE A 84 -17.85 7.57 1.15
C PHE A 84 -19.28 7.90 0.73
N THR A 85 -19.66 9.18 0.59
CA THR A 85 -21.01 9.54 0.15
C THR A 85 -21.25 9.27 -1.33
N GLU A 86 -20.20 9.02 -2.11
CA GLU A 86 -20.28 8.85 -3.55
C GLU A 86 -20.23 7.38 -4.00
N VAL A 87 -19.98 6.43 -3.07
CA VAL A 87 -19.74 5.03 -3.40
C VAL A 87 -20.46 4.12 -2.40
N ASP A 88 -21.14 3.09 -2.91
CA ASP A 88 -21.70 2.04 -2.05
C ASP A 88 -20.59 1.20 -1.39
N PHE A 89 -20.83 0.73 -0.17
CA PHE A 89 -19.85 -0.01 0.61
C PHE A 89 -19.37 -1.29 -0.06
N LEU A 90 -20.25 -2.02 -0.77
CA LEU A 90 -19.87 -3.25 -1.45
C LEU A 90 -18.91 -2.96 -2.61
N SER A 91 -19.20 -1.92 -3.40
CA SER A 91 -18.34 -1.49 -4.51
C SER A 91 -16.97 -1.04 -4.00
N PHE A 92 -16.95 -0.20 -2.97
CA PHE A 92 -15.72 0.23 -2.29
C PHE A 92 -14.88 -0.96 -1.79
N PHE A 93 -15.52 -1.94 -1.14
CA PHE A 93 -14.81 -3.10 -0.58
C PHE A 93 -14.19 -3.97 -1.68
N ILE A 94 -14.91 -4.17 -2.80
CA ILE A 94 -14.41 -4.93 -3.94
C ILE A 94 -13.22 -4.21 -4.59
N GLU A 95 -13.33 -2.90 -4.85
CA GLU A 95 -12.25 -2.09 -5.40
C GLU A 95 -11.01 -2.11 -4.50
N PHE A 96 -11.20 -1.94 -3.19
CA PHE A 96 -10.15 -2.08 -2.20
C PHE A 96 -9.44 -3.43 -2.31
N LEU A 97 -10.20 -4.53 -2.38
CA LEU A 97 -9.63 -5.88 -2.45
C LEU A 97 -8.80 -6.05 -3.72
N VAL A 98 -9.31 -5.60 -4.87
CA VAL A 98 -8.62 -5.68 -6.16
C VAL A 98 -7.31 -4.88 -6.13
N ILE A 99 -7.35 -3.62 -5.71
CA ILE A 99 -6.16 -2.77 -5.62
C ILE A 99 -5.14 -3.37 -4.64
N TYR A 100 -5.59 -3.82 -3.47
CA TYR A 100 -4.74 -4.46 -2.48
C TYR A 100 -4.03 -5.70 -3.04
N LEU A 101 -4.75 -6.56 -3.76
CA LEU A 101 -4.17 -7.77 -4.38
C LEU A 101 -3.16 -7.42 -5.46
N ILE A 102 -3.46 -6.43 -6.33
CA ILE A 102 -2.53 -5.99 -7.38
C ILE A 102 -1.23 -5.46 -6.77
N ILE A 103 -1.33 -4.55 -5.79
CA ILE A 103 -0.16 -3.97 -5.12
C ILE A 103 0.63 -5.06 -4.38
N SER A 104 -0.05 -5.92 -3.62
CA SER A 104 0.59 -7.00 -2.87
C SER A 104 1.32 -7.97 -3.79
N PHE A 105 0.73 -8.30 -4.94
CA PHE A 105 1.35 -9.14 -5.95
C PHE A 105 2.58 -8.47 -6.58
N ALA A 106 2.49 -7.19 -6.93
CA ALA A 106 3.61 -6.43 -7.47
C ALA A 106 4.80 -6.39 -6.49
N ILE A 107 4.53 -6.12 -5.20
CA ILE A 107 5.55 -6.13 -4.13
C ILE A 107 6.15 -7.52 -3.99
N PHE A 108 5.33 -8.58 -3.94
CA PHE A 108 5.80 -9.95 -3.83
C PHE A 108 6.76 -10.32 -4.98
N GLN A 109 6.43 -9.95 -6.21
CA GLN A 109 7.27 -10.22 -7.37
C GLN A 109 8.58 -9.43 -7.31
N TYR A 110 8.53 -8.15 -6.88
CA TYR A 110 9.71 -7.33 -6.69
C TYR A 110 10.65 -7.94 -5.64
N GLU A 111 10.14 -8.30 -4.47
CA GLU A 111 10.93 -8.92 -3.40
C GLU A 111 11.54 -10.26 -3.85
N LYS A 112 10.75 -11.10 -4.52
CA LYS A 112 11.23 -12.38 -5.07
C LYS A 112 12.40 -12.19 -6.04
N GLN A 113 12.34 -11.19 -6.92
CA GLN A 113 13.44 -10.87 -7.83
C GLN A 113 14.67 -10.35 -7.08
N GLN A 114 14.50 -9.48 -6.08
CA GLN A 114 15.60 -8.97 -5.27
C GLN A 114 16.30 -10.10 -4.51
N THR A 115 15.56 -11.01 -3.88
CA THR A 115 16.13 -12.17 -3.20
C THR A 115 16.92 -13.07 -4.17
N ARG A 116 16.39 -13.31 -5.38
CA ARG A 116 17.10 -14.08 -6.41
C ARG A 116 18.43 -13.44 -6.81
N ARG A 117 18.44 -12.12 -7.04
CA ARG A 117 19.66 -11.36 -7.39
C ARG A 117 20.71 -11.42 -6.29
N ILE A 118 20.30 -11.26 -5.02
CA ILE A 118 21.21 -11.36 -3.87
C ILE A 118 21.82 -12.77 -3.79
N ASN A 119 20.99 -13.81 -3.92
CA ASN A 119 21.45 -15.20 -3.86
C ASN A 119 22.40 -15.55 -5.02
N GLN A 120 22.18 -15.00 -6.21
CA GLN A 120 23.11 -15.16 -7.35
C GLN A 120 24.48 -14.55 -7.06
N LYS A 121 24.53 -13.29 -6.59
CA LYS A 121 25.79 -12.63 -6.22
C LYS A 121 26.55 -13.37 -5.13
N LEU A 122 25.86 -13.86 -4.10
CA LEU A 122 26.49 -14.66 -3.03
C LEU A 122 27.08 -15.97 -3.56
N ARG A 123 26.44 -16.59 -4.56
CA ARG A 123 26.93 -17.81 -5.19
C ARG A 123 28.17 -17.55 -6.06
N GLU A 124 28.21 -16.42 -6.75
CA GLU A 124 29.38 -15.99 -7.53
C GLU A 124 30.59 -15.70 -6.64
N LEU A 125 30.39 -15.05 -5.49
CA LEU A 125 31.45 -14.76 -4.51
C LEU A 125 31.99 -15.98 -3.75
N ARG A 126 31.25 -17.10 -3.74
CA ARG A 126 31.65 -18.36 -3.09
C ARG A 126 32.40 -19.30 -4.03
N LYS A 127 32.39 -19.04 -5.34
CA LYS A 127 33.24 -19.73 -6.32
C LYS A 127 34.62 -19.11 -6.35
#